data_AF-A0A954F9Q5-F1
#
_entry.id   AF-A0A954F9Q5-F1
#
_cell.length_a   1.000
_cell.length_b   1.000
_cell.length_c   1.000
_cell.angle_alpha   90.00
_cell.angle_beta   90.00
_cell.angle_gamma   90.00
#
_symmetry.space_group_name_H-M   'P 1'
#
loop_
_entity.id
_entity.type
_entity.pdbx_description
1 polymer ?
#
loop_
_entity_poly.entity_id
_entity_poly.type
_entity_poly.pdbx_seq_one_letter_code
_entity_poly.pdbx_strand_id
1 'polypeptide(L)'
;RVVQSASAVEEMTMTAGEVARNSTDAANLAQETAQTAKSGQEVMEQTVDGMQQVSQAVMQAASIITTLGHSSDQIGEIVRVIEDIADQTNLLALNAAIEAARAGEQGRGFAVVADEVRKLAERTTKATKEIGDMIRQIQQDTKTAVNSMEQGTHKVVSGVELANKTGEALAKIYSMVNSTAGMIQQIAQAAEEQSVATRQIASDLESVTQTTRETTQGVTQS
;
A
#
# COMPACT_ATOMS: atom_id res chain seq x y z
N ARG A 1 67.05 16.60 -7.57
CA ARG A 1 65.92 17.43 -7.07
C ARG A 1 64.94 17.79 -8.18
N VAL A 2 65.37 18.39 -9.30
CA VAL A 2 64.47 18.73 -10.42
C VAL A 2 63.77 17.49 -11.02
N VAL A 3 64.50 16.39 -11.24
CA VAL A 3 63.90 15.12 -11.71
C VAL A 3 62.84 14.55 -10.76
N GLN A 4 63.07 14.59 -9.43
CA GLN A 4 62.07 14.18 -8.45
C GLN A 4 60.83 15.10 -8.45
N SER A 5 61.01 16.39 -8.73
CA SER A 5 59.89 17.34 -8.84
C SER A 5 59.08 17.10 -10.11
N ALA A 6 59.73 16.78 -11.23
CA ALA A 6 59.07 16.43 -12.48
C ALA A 6 58.21 15.17 -12.34
N SER A 7 58.73 14.10 -11.73
CA SER A 7 57.96 12.87 -11.48
C SER A 7 56.74 13.12 -10.58
N ALA A 8 56.88 13.94 -9.53
CA ALA A 8 55.76 14.31 -8.66
C ALA A 8 54.67 15.10 -9.41
N VAL A 9 55.05 15.94 -10.38
CA VAL A 9 54.11 16.72 -11.22
C VAL A 9 53.39 15.83 -12.24
N GLU A 10 54.08 14.84 -12.82
CA GLU A 10 53.44 13.82 -13.67
C GLU A 10 52.42 13.00 -12.88
N GLU A 11 52.77 12.54 -11.69
CA GLU A 11 51.86 11.81 -10.78
C GLU A 11 50.65 12.68 -10.39
N MET A 12 50.87 13.96 -10.09
CA MET A 12 49.78 14.90 -9.77
C MET A 12 48.85 15.15 -10.97
N THR A 13 49.38 15.15 -12.19
CA THR A 13 48.58 15.30 -13.42
C THR A 13 47.73 14.05 -13.69
N MET A 14 48.30 12.85 -13.48
CA MET A 14 47.55 11.60 -13.61
C MET A 14 46.43 11.51 -12.58
N THR A 15 46.73 11.79 -11.31
CA THR A 15 45.73 11.75 -10.22
C THR A 15 44.62 12.79 -10.42
N ALA A 16 44.94 13.99 -10.90
CA ALA A 16 43.92 14.99 -11.25
C ALA A 16 42.99 14.49 -12.37
N GLY A 17 43.53 13.86 -13.41
CA GLY A 17 42.72 13.25 -14.48
C GLY A 17 41.83 12.11 -13.97
N GLU A 18 42.36 11.27 -13.06
CA GLU A 18 41.59 10.19 -12.43
C GLU A 18 40.45 10.73 -11.56
N VAL A 19 40.70 11.78 -10.76
CA VAL A 19 39.67 12.45 -9.94
C VAL A 19 38.57 13.05 -10.83
N ALA A 20 38.93 13.70 -11.94
CA ALA A 20 37.94 14.25 -12.87
C ALA A 20 37.06 13.15 -13.49
N ARG A 21 37.66 12.03 -13.89
CA ARG A 21 36.93 10.86 -14.42
C ARG A 21 36.01 10.25 -13.36
N ASN A 22 36.53 9.97 -12.17
CA ASN A 22 35.74 9.40 -11.07
C ASN A 22 34.58 10.33 -10.66
N SER A 23 34.79 11.64 -10.73
CA SER A 23 33.74 12.63 -10.49
C SER A 23 32.66 12.55 -11.57
N THR A 24 33.02 12.42 -12.84
CA THR A 24 32.04 12.24 -13.93
C THR A 24 31.20 10.98 -13.71
N ASP A 25 31.83 9.86 -13.36
CA ASP A 25 31.13 8.60 -13.09
C ASP A 25 30.19 8.71 -11.88
N ALA A 26 30.65 9.37 -10.80
CA ALA A 26 29.83 9.63 -9.61
C ALA A 26 28.64 10.55 -9.90
N ALA A 27 28.80 11.56 -10.78
CA ALA A 27 27.71 12.45 -11.19
C ALA A 27 26.64 11.69 -11.98
N ASN A 28 27.03 10.77 -12.87
CA ASN A 28 26.11 9.91 -13.61
C ASN A 28 25.31 9.00 -12.66
N LEU A 29 25.99 8.39 -11.68
CA LEU A 29 25.33 7.56 -10.67
C LEU A 29 24.35 8.37 -9.80
N ALA A 30 24.72 9.60 -9.43
CA ALA A 30 23.83 10.50 -8.72
C ALA A 30 22.58 10.81 -9.57
N GLN A 31 22.73 11.09 -10.86
CA GLN A 31 21.59 11.33 -11.75
C GLN A 31 20.65 10.11 -11.85
N GLU A 32 21.19 8.89 -11.96
CA GLU A 32 20.41 7.65 -11.96
C GLU A 32 19.67 7.43 -10.63
N THR A 33 20.33 7.73 -9.51
CA THR A 33 19.73 7.65 -8.17
C THR A 33 18.59 8.66 -8.02
N ALA A 34 18.75 9.88 -8.53
CA ALA A 34 17.70 10.90 -8.52
C ALA A 34 16.49 10.45 -9.35
N GLN A 35 16.71 9.87 -10.53
CA GLN A 35 15.64 9.34 -11.35
C GLN A 35 14.89 8.19 -10.66
N THR A 36 15.62 7.31 -9.96
CA THR A 36 15.03 6.22 -9.18
C THR A 36 14.18 6.73 -8.02
N ALA A 37 14.69 7.73 -7.27
CA ALA A 37 13.93 8.34 -6.18
C ALA A 37 12.65 9.01 -6.68
N LYS A 38 12.71 9.71 -7.82
CA LYS A 38 11.54 10.32 -8.46
C LYS A 38 10.51 9.29 -8.90
N SER A 39 10.94 8.23 -9.57
CA SER A 39 10.07 7.11 -9.96
C SER A 39 9.40 6.47 -8.73
N GLY A 40 10.16 6.27 -7.64
CA GLY A 40 9.60 5.80 -6.38
C GLY A 40 8.52 6.71 -5.82
N GLN A 41 8.68 8.04 -5.94
CA GLN A 41 7.68 9.00 -5.50
C GLN A 41 6.39 8.88 -6.31
N GLU A 42 6.50 8.76 -7.65
CA GLU A 42 5.34 8.54 -8.55
C GLU A 42 4.60 7.24 -8.18
N VAL A 43 5.31 6.17 -7.84
CA VAL A 43 4.71 4.91 -7.37
C VAL A 43 3.99 5.08 -6.02
N MET A 44 4.52 5.91 -5.11
CA MET A 44 3.85 6.23 -3.84
C MET A 44 2.58 7.04 -4.05
N GLU A 45 2.58 8.01 -4.98
CA GLU A 45 1.37 8.75 -5.35
C GLU A 45 0.29 7.81 -5.90
N GLN A 46 0.66 6.90 -6.82
CA GLN A 46 -0.26 5.85 -7.31
C GLN A 46 -0.76 4.92 -6.20
N THR A 47 0.09 4.62 -5.22
CA THR A 47 -0.29 3.80 -4.06
C THR A 47 -1.33 4.50 -3.20
N VAL A 48 -1.19 5.81 -2.99
CA VAL A 48 -2.19 6.62 -2.27
C VAL A 48 -3.53 6.61 -3.00
N ASP A 49 -3.52 6.82 -4.32
CA ASP A 49 -4.74 6.78 -5.14
C ASP A 49 -5.41 5.40 -5.09
N GLY A 50 -4.63 4.32 -5.20
CA GLY A 50 -5.12 2.95 -5.08
C GLY A 50 -5.75 2.67 -3.71
N MET A 51 -5.14 3.16 -2.64
CA MET A 51 -5.69 3.04 -1.28
C MET A 51 -7.00 3.81 -1.13
N GLN A 52 -7.13 4.99 -1.73
CA GLN A 52 -8.40 5.74 -1.71
C GLN A 52 -9.52 4.97 -2.44
N GLN A 53 -9.21 4.34 -3.58
CA GLN A 53 -10.18 3.50 -4.29
C GLN A 53 -10.60 2.27 -3.45
N VAL A 54 -9.65 1.62 -2.78
CA VAL A 54 -9.95 0.51 -1.86
C VAL A 54 -10.84 1.00 -0.71
N SER A 55 -10.56 2.17 -0.14
CA SER A 55 -11.40 2.77 0.91
C SER A 55 -12.86 2.95 0.45
N GLN A 56 -13.05 3.52 -0.74
CA GLN A 56 -14.38 3.71 -1.32
C GLN A 56 -15.11 2.38 -1.56
N ALA A 57 -14.41 1.38 -2.11
CA ALA A 57 -14.98 0.06 -2.34
C ALA A 57 -15.40 -0.63 -1.03
N VAL A 58 -14.59 -0.51 0.02
CA VAL A 58 -14.92 -1.04 1.36
C VAL A 58 -16.14 -0.32 1.96
N MET A 59 -16.22 1.01 1.85
CA MET A 59 -17.38 1.76 2.31
C MET A 59 -18.66 1.40 1.56
N GLN A 60 -18.58 1.20 0.25
CA GLN A 60 -19.71 0.76 -0.56
C GLN A 60 -20.16 -0.65 -0.17
N ALA A 61 -19.22 -1.57 0.02
CA ALA A 61 -19.51 -2.92 0.48
C ALA A 61 -20.17 -2.91 1.87
N ALA A 62 -19.69 -2.07 2.79
CA ALA A 62 -20.29 -1.91 4.11
C ALA A 62 -21.75 -1.45 4.00
N SER A 63 -22.04 -0.46 3.16
CA SER A 63 -23.42 0.02 2.93
C SER A 63 -24.35 -1.07 2.40
N ILE A 64 -23.87 -1.91 1.48
CA ILE A 64 -24.66 -3.04 0.93
C ILE A 64 -24.95 -4.05 2.04
N ILE A 65 -23.96 -4.41 2.85
CA ILE A 65 -24.13 -5.36 3.96
C ILE A 65 -25.05 -4.79 5.04
N THR A 66 -24.98 -3.51 5.35
CA THR A 66 -25.94 -2.85 6.26
C THR A 66 -27.37 -2.96 5.74
N THR A 67 -27.56 -2.78 4.43
CA THR A 67 -28.88 -2.93 3.79
C THR A 67 -29.36 -4.39 3.86
N LEU A 68 -28.46 -5.36 3.70
CA LEU A 68 -28.75 -6.77 3.88
C LEU A 68 -29.18 -7.06 5.33
N GLY A 69 -28.49 -6.51 6.32
CA GLY A 69 -28.87 -6.61 7.73
C GLY A 69 -30.29 -6.10 7.99
N HIS A 70 -30.63 -4.93 7.45
CA HIS A 70 -32.00 -4.39 7.58
C HIS A 70 -33.05 -5.29 6.90
N SER A 71 -32.73 -5.84 5.72
CA SER A 71 -33.62 -6.77 5.02
C SER A 71 -33.83 -8.06 5.83
N SER A 72 -32.77 -8.56 6.49
CA SER A 72 -32.86 -9.71 7.39
C SER A 72 -33.71 -9.41 8.63
N ASP A 73 -33.65 -8.20 9.19
CA ASP A 73 -34.54 -7.78 10.28
C ASP A 73 -36.01 -7.83 9.86
N GLN A 74 -36.33 -7.29 8.67
CA GLN A 74 -37.69 -7.32 8.13
C GLN A 74 -38.18 -8.76 7.90
N ILE A 75 -37.33 -9.65 7.37
CA ILE A 75 -37.68 -11.07 7.21
C ILE A 75 -37.90 -11.71 8.58
N GLY A 76 -37.08 -11.39 9.58
CA GLY A 76 -37.24 -11.89 10.95
C GLY A 76 -38.60 -11.54 11.56
N GLU A 77 -39.10 -10.32 11.35
CA GLU A 77 -40.44 -9.91 11.79
C GLU A 77 -41.54 -10.67 11.04
N ILE A 78 -41.41 -10.89 9.73
CA ILE A 78 -42.36 -11.70 8.95
C ILE A 78 -42.40 -13.14 9.46
N VAL A 79 -41.24 -13.73 9.74
CA VAL A 79 -41.14 -15.11 10.24
C VAL A 79 -41.82 -15.26 11.61
N ARG A 80 -41.69 -14.27 12.51
CA ARG A 80 -42.46 -14.24 13.77
C ARG A 80 -43.96 -14.22 13.54
N VAL A 81 -44.45 -13.39 12.61
CA VAL A 81 -45.88 -13.33 12.30
C VAL A 81 -46.38 -14.69 11.78
N ILE A 82 -45.59 -15.39 10.96
CA ILE A 82 -45.95 -16.73 10.46
C ILE A 82 -45.95 -17.76 11.60
N GLU A 83 -44.99 -17.69 12.52
CA GLU A 83 -44.95 -18.52 13.73
C GLU A 83 -46.22 -18.31 14.58
N ASP A 84 -46.61 -17.05 14.84
CA ASP A 84 -47.83 -16.71 15.57
C ASP A 84 -49.10 -17.24 14.86
N ILE A 85 -49.17 -17.14 13.52
CA ILE A 85 -50.29 -17.67 12.73
C ILE A 85 -50.33 -19.20 12.82
N ALA A 86 -49.19 -19.87 12.76
CA ALA A 86 -49.11 -21.32 12.87
C ALA A 86 -49.58 -21.79 14.25
N ASP A 87 -49.15 -21.12 15.32
CA ASP A 87 -49.57 -21.44 16.69
C ASP A 87 -51.08 -21.20 16.91
N GLN A 88 -51.63 -20.11 16.36
CA GLN A 88 -53.08 -19.86 16.36
C GLN A 88 -53.84 -20.93 15.56
N THR A 89 -53.32 -21.32 14.40
CA THR A 89 -53.92 -22.37 13.56
C THR A 89 -53.91 -23.71 14.28
N ASN A 90 -52.82 -24.03 14.99
CA ASN A 90 -52.70 -25.23 15.81
C ASN A 90 -53.76 -25.25 16.92
N LEU A 91 -53.96 -24.13 17.61
CA LEU A 91 -54.96 -23.98 18.67
C LEU A 91 -56.40 -24.08 18.12
N LEU A 92 -56.67 -23.47 16.96
CA LEU A 92 -57.96 -23.59 16.27
C LEU A 92 -58.25 -25.03 15.84
N ALA A 93 -57.25 -25.73 15.30
CA ALA A 93 -57.35 -27.12 14.90
C ALA A 93 -57.62 -28.04 16.10
N LEU A 94 -56.97 -27.78 17.24
CA LEU A 94 -57.23 -28.50 18.49
C LEU A 94 -58.68 -28.32 18.96
N ASN A 95 -59.18 -27.08 18.97
CA ASN A 95 -60.57 -26.80 19.34
C ASN A 95 -61.57 -27.49 18.39
N ALA A 96 -61.28 -27.49 17.08
CA ALA A 96 -62.10 -28.18 16.09
C ALA A 96 -62.09 -29.71 16.30
N ALA A 97 -60.95 -30.30 16.65
CA ALA A 97 -60.84 -31.72 16.95
C ALA A 97 -61.66 -32.10 18.21
N ILE A 98 -61.64 -31.24 19.25
CA ILE A 98 -62.44 -31.41 20.46
C ILE A 98 -63.94 -31.38 20.13
N GLU A 99 -64.40 -30.39 19.37
CA GLU A 99 -65.81 -30.26 19.02
C GLU A 99 -66.28 -31.40 18.09
N ALA A 100 -65.42 -31.84 17.16
CA ALA A 100 -65.68 -33.00 16.31
C ALA A 100 -65.82 -34.30 17.13
N ALA A 101 -65.00 -34.50 18.17
CA ALA A 101 -65.15 -35.63 19.09
C ALA A 101 -66.48 -35.56 19.86
N ARG A 102 -66.92 -34.34 20.23
CA ARG A 102 -68.18 -34.09 20.92
C ARG A 102 -69.42 -34.40 20.07
N ALA A 103 -69.33 -34.21 18.75
CA ALA A 103 -70.39 -34.53 17.79
C ALA A 103 -70.51 -36.05 17.48
N GLY A 104 -69.63 -36.90 18.02
CA GLY A 104 -69.69 -38.35 17.88
C GLY A 104 -69.52 -38.83 16.42
N GLU A 105 -70.34 -39.78 15.98
CA GLU A 105 -70.27 -40.35 14.62
C GLU A 105 -70.42 -39.29 13.51
N GLN A 106 -71.19 -38.22 13.74
CA GLN A 106 -71.38 -37.14 12.75
C GLN A 106 -70.15 -36.24 12.60
N GLY A 107 -69.26 -36.22 13.58
CA GLY A 107 -68.03 -35.41 13.60
C GLY A 107 -66.79 -36.10 13.03
N ARG A 108 -66.87 -37.39 12.68
CA ARG A 108 -65.70 -38.19 12.26
C ARG A 108 -64.91 -37.58 11.11
N GLY A 109 -65.59 -37.10 10.07
CA GLY A 109 -64.93 -36.45 8.92
C GLY A 109 -64.21 -35.14 9.32
N PHE A 110 -64.84 -34.34 10.19
CA PHE A 110 -64.24 -33.11 10.70
C PHE A 110 -63.04 -33.38 11.62
N ALA A 111 -63.07 -34.45 12.42
CA ALA A 111 -61.95 -34.83 13.29
C ALA A 111 -60.68 -35.15 12.49
N VAL A 112 -60.81 -35.84 11.35
CA VAL A 112 -59.67 -36.16 10.47
C VAL A 112 -59.06 -34.89 9.87
N VAL A 113 -59.91 -33.97 9.39
CA VAL A 113 -59.44 -32.69 8.83
C VAL A 113 -58.76 -31.86 9.92
N ALA A 114 -59.32 -31.79 11.12
CA ALA A 114 -58.74 -31.05 12.24
C ALA A 114 -57.35 -31.57 12.64
N ASP A 115 -57.15 -32.89 12.70
CA ASP A 115 -55.83 -33.46 13.02
C ASP A 115 -54.79 -33.22 11.90
N GLU A 116 -55.22 -33.19 10.62
CA GLU A 116 -54.33 -32.87 9.50
C GLU A 116 -53.91 -31.39 9.51
N VAL A 117 -54.85 -30.47 9.79
CA VAL A 117 -54.55 -29.04 9.96
C VAL A 117 -53.61 -28.82 11.14
N ARG A 118 -53.82 -29.54 12.26
CA ARG A 118 -52.94 -29.50 13.44
C ARG A 118 -51.50 -29.92 13.08
N LYS A 119 -51.33 -31.04 12.40
CA LYS A 119 -50.01 -31.51 11.94
C LYS A 119 -49.34 -30.53 10.99
N LEU A 120 -50.11 -29.91 10.09
CA LEU A 120 -49.58 -28.89 9.18
C LEU A 120 -49.10 -27.66 9.95
N ALA A 121 -49.88 -27.20 10.94
CA ALA A 121 -49.50 -26.09 11.80
C ALA A 121 -48.22 -26.38 12.60
N GLU A 122 -48.10 -27.56 13.23
CA GLU A 122 -46.89 -28.00 13.93
C GLU A 122 -45.65 -28.04 13.01
N ARG A 123 -45.82 -28.53 11.78
CA ARG A 123 -44.76 -28.52 10.76
C ARG A 123 -44.36 -27.10 10.36
N THR A 124 -45.32 -26.19 10.22
CA THR A 124 -45.05 -24.79 9.92
C THR A 124 -44.28 -24.12 11.05
N THR A 125 -44.69 -24.28 12.32
CA THR A 125 -43.97 -23.73 13.49
C THR A 125 -42.53 -24.25 13.55
N LYS A 126 -42.30 -25.53 13.25
CA LYS A 126 -40.93 -26.07 13.19
C LYS A 126 -40.11 -25.39 12.08
N ALA A 127 -40.67 -25.25 10.88
CA ALA A 127 -39.98 -24.64 9.76
C ALA A 127 -39.70 -23.15 9.98
N THR A 128 -40.64 -22.39 10.54
CA THR A 128 -40.43 -20.96 10.87
C THR A 128 -39.33 -20.78 11.90
N LYS A 129 -39.23 -21.68 12.90
CA LYS A 129 -38.15 -21.65 13.88
C LYS A 129 -36.77 -21.88 13.24
N GLU A 130 -36.65 -22.88 12.37
CA GLU A 130 -35.42 -23.15 11.61
C GLU A 130 -35.03 -21.94 10.73
N ILE A 131 -36.01 -21.31 10.07
CA ILE A 131 -35.78 -20.07 9.31
C ILE A 131 -35.33 -18.93 10.22
N GLY A 132 -35.97 -18.77 11.39
CA GLY A 132 -35.62 -17.74 12.37
C GLY A 132 -34.18 -17.87 12.87
N ASP A 133 -33.70 -19.10 13.09
CA ASP A 133 -32.30 -19.36 13.43
C ASP A 133 -31.33 -18.98 12.29
N MET A 134 -31.68 -19.29 11.05
CA MET A 134 -30.88 -18.86 9.88
C MET A 134 -30.82 -17.34 9.75
N ILE A 135 -31.94 -16.64 9.94
CA ILE A 135 -31.98 -15.17 9.90
C ILE A 135 -31.12 -14.55 11.01
N ARG A 136 -31.17 -15.10 12.23
CA ARG A 136 -30.30 -14.68 13.34
C ARG A 136 -28.82 -14.83 13.00
N GLN A 137 -28.44 -15.94 12.36
CA GLN A 137 -27.07 -16.14 11.92
C GLN A 137 -26.66 -15.10 10.87
N ILE A 138 -27.51 -14.82 9.87
CA ILE A 138 -27.24 -13.79 8.85
C ILE A 138 -27.08 -12.41 9.49
N GLN A 139 -27.92 -12.05 10.46
CA GLN A 139 -27.80 -10.79 11.20
C GLN A 139 -26.45 -10.68 11.94
N GLN A 140 -26.00 -11.77 12.57
CA GLN A 140 -24.72 -11.80 13.26
C GLN A 140 -23.54 -11.69 12.28
N ASP A 141 -23.60 -12.40 11.15
CA ASP A 141 -22.56 -12.41 10.13
C ASP A 141 -22.44 -11.05 9.45
N THR A 142 -23.57 -10.43 9.10
CA THR A 142 -23.60 -9.06 8.53
C THR A 142 -23.01 -8.03 9.48
N LYS A 143 -23.35 -8.08 10.78
CA LYS A 143 -22.75 -7.20 11.79
C LYS A 143 -21.23 -7.39 11.92
N THR A 144 -20.78 -8.65 11.89
CA THR A 144 -19.35 -8.99 11.95
C THR A 144 -18.61 -8.49 10.71
N ALA A 145 -19.22 -8.61 9.54
CA ALA A 145 -18.67 -8.13 8.29
C ALA A 145 -18.54 -6.59 8.28
N VAL A 146 -19.55 -5.85 8.75
CA VAL A 146 -19.49 -4.38 8.86
C VAL A 146 -18.34 -3.94 9.78
N ASN A 147 -18.19 -4.55 10.96
CA ASN A 147 -17.08 -4.23 11.87
C ASN A 147 -15.72 -4.53 11.23
N SER A 148 -15.60 -5.66 10.53
CA SER A 148 -14.37 -6.02 9.80
C SER A 148 -14.03 -5.01 8.70
N MET A 149 -15.05 -4.48 8.02
CA MET A 149 -14.90 -3.42 7.01
C MET A 149 -14.47 -2.09 7.63
N GLU A 150 -15.03 -1.69 8.78
CA GLU A 150 -14.59 -0.50 9.53
C GLU A 150 -13.10 -0.60 9.91
N GLN A 151 -12.67 -1.75 10.44
CA GLN A 151 -11.26 -2.02 10.70
C GLN A 151 -10.41 -1.99 9.42
N GLY A 152 -10.94 -2.50 8.31
CA GLY A 152 -10.32 -2.41 6.99
C GLY A 152 -10.07 -0.96 6.58
N THR A 153 -11.07 -0.09 6.73
CA THR A 153 -10.95 1.35 6.46
C THR A 153 -9.85 2.00 7.30
N HIS A 154 -9.76 1.67 8.60
CA HIS A 154 -8.68 2.18 9.44
C HIS A 154 -7.28 1.74 8.96
N LYS A 155 -7.13 0.50 8.51
CA LYS A 155 -5.87 -0.01 7.94
C LYS A 155 -5.51 0.71 6.64
N VAL A 156 -6.49 1.01 5.79
CA VAL A 156 -6.27 1.78 4.57
C VAL A 156 -5.79 3.20 4.88
N VAL A 157 -6.38 3.88 5.87
CA VAL A 157 -5.93 5.21 6.32
C VAL A 157 -4.47 5.17 6.80
N SER A 158 -4.12 4.17 7.62
CA SER A 158 -2.75 3.94 8.06
C SER A 158 -1.79 3.68 6.88
N GLY A 159 -2.24 2.93 5.87
CA GLY A 159 -1.49 2.68 4.64
C GLY A 159 -1.22 3.95 3.83
N VAL A 160 -2.21 4.84 3.71
CA VAL A 160 -2.05 6.16 3.07
C VAL A 160 -1.02 7.01 3.82
N GLU A 161 -1.09 7.05 5.15
CA GLU A 161 -0.13 7.80 5.97
C GLU A 161 1.31 7.29 5.76
N LEU A 162 1.50 5.96 5.71
CA LEU A 162 2.80 5.36 5.47
C LEU A 162 3.32 5.67 4.06
N ALA A 163 2.48 5.55 3.04
CA ALA A 163 2.83 5.88 1.66
C ALA A 163 3.27 7.35 1.52
N ASN A 164 2.55 8.27 2.16
CA ASN A 164 2.93 9.69 2.19
C ASN A 164 4.30 9.91 2.85
N LYS A 165 4.56 9.28 4.01
CA LYS A 165 5.88 9.36 4.68
C LYS A 165 7.00 8.81 3.80
N THR A 166 6.74 7.72 3.07
CA THR A 166 7.71 7.17 2.11
C THR A 166 7.93 8.13 0.94
N GLY A 167 6.87 8.77 0.42
CA GLY A 167 6.97 9.81 -0.59
C GLY A 167 7.82 11.00 -0.14
N GLU A 168 7.64 11.49 1.08
CA GLU A 168 8.46 12.56 1.67
C GLU A 168 9.93 12.15 1.80
N ALA A 169 10.21 10.92 2.22
CA ALA A 169 11.57 10.40 2.32
C ALA A 169 12.25 10.33 0.94
N LEU A 170 11.53 9.90 -0.09
CA LEU A 170 12.02 9.86 -1.48
C LEU A 170 12.27 11.26 -2.03
N ALA A 171 11.40 12.23 -1.76
CA ALA A 171 11.61 13.63 -2.12
C ALA A 171 12.87 14.20 -1.45
N LYS A 172 13.12 13.84 -0.18
CA LYS A 172 14.36 14.22 0.52
C LYS A 172 15.59 13.58 -0.11
N ILE A 173 15.54 12.30 -0.47
CA ILE A 173 16.62 11.61 -1.20
C ILE A 173 16.91 12.32 -2.52
N TYR A 174 15.87 12.64 -3.30
CA TYR A 174 16.01 13.37 -4.56
C TYR A 174 16.76 14.70 -4.38
N SER A 175 16.39 15.49 -3.36
CA SER A 175 17.07 16.75 -3.05
C SER A 175 18.52 16.54 -2.63
N MET A 176 18.80 15.55 -1.80
CA MET A 176 20.16 15.24 -1.32
C MET A 176 21.06 14.81 -2.48
N VAL A 177 20.55 13.97 -3.37
CA VAL A 177 21.29 13.46 -4.53
C VAL A 177 21.61 14.57 -5.52
N ASN A 178 20.67 15.49 -5.79
CA ASN A 178 20.94 16.66 -6.63
C ASN A 178 22.02 17.57 -6.01
N SER A 179 22.01 17.77 -4.70
CA SER A 179 23.08 18.51 -4.01
C SER A 179 24.44 17.81 -4.15
N THR A 180 24.45 16.49 -4.02
CA THR A 180 25.67 15.67 -4.20
C THR A 180 26.21 15.75 -5.62
N ALA A 181 25.34 15.69 -6.64
CA ALA A 181 25.73 15.87 -8.03
C ALA A 181 26.39 17.24 -8.28
N GLY A 182 25.85 18.31 -7.69
CA GLY A 182 26.45 19.64 -7.76
C GLY A 182 27.84 19.72 -7.11
N MET A 183 28.03 19.10 -5.94
CA MET A 183 29.36 19.03 -5.30
C MET A 183 30.36 18.24 -6.15
N ILE A 184 29.91 17.15 -6.78
CA ILE A 184 30.75 16.33 -7.67
C ILE A 184 31.19 17.13 -8.89
N GLN A 185 30.31 17.95 -9.48
CA GLN A 185 30.69 18.84 -10.58
C GLN A 185 31.76 19.85 -10.17
N GLN A 186 31.68 20.40 -8.95
CA GLN A 186 32.72 21.29 -8.42
C GLN A 186 34.07 20.57 -8.25
N ILE A 187 34.06 19.31 -7.80
CA ILE A 187 35.28 18.49 -7.68
C ILE A 187 35.89 18.24 -9.06
N ALA A 188 35.07 17.88 -10.06
CA ALA A 188 35.53 17.68 -11.42
C ALA A 188 36.20 18.95 -11.98
N GLN A 189 35.57 20.11 -11.79
CA GLN A 189 36.13 21.40 -12.18
C GLN A 189 37.47 21.69 -11.48
N ALA A 190 37.54 21.50 -10.16
CA ALA A 190 38.77 21.73 -9.40
C ALA A 190 39.91 20.79 -9.84
N ALA A 191 39.60 19.53 -10.18
CA ALA A 191 40.57 18.59 -10.71
C ALA A 191 41.08 19.00 -12.10
N GLU A 192 40.22 19.55 -12.95
CA GLU A 192 40.61 20.07 -14.25
C GLU A 192 41.49 21.33 -14.14
N GLU A 193 41.15 22.24 -13.23
CA GLU A 193 42.00 23.41 -12.89
C GLU A 193 43.36 22.96 -12.33
N GLN A 194 43.39 21.94 -11.47
CA GLN A 194 44.61 21.35 -10.94
C GLN A 194 45.47 20.74 -12.07
N SER A 195 44.86 20.04 -13.04
CA SER A 195 45.55 19.49 -14.21
C SER A 195 46.19 20.57 -15.09
N VAL A 196 45.54 21.74 -15.23
CA VAL A 196 46.10 22.89 -15.95
C VAL A 196 47.29 23.48 -15.17
N ALA A 197 47.15 23.65 -13.86
CA ALA A 197 48.21 24.17 -13.00
C ALA A 197 49.45 23.24 -12.99
N THR A 198 49.27 21.93 -12.91
CA THR A 198 50.40 20.98 -12.93
C THR A 198 51.10 20.96 -14.29
N ARG A 199 50.37 21.08 -15.40
CA ARG A 199 50.98 21.22 -16.73
C ARG A 199 51.84 22.49 -16.84
N GLN A 200 51.40 23.60 -16.24
CA GLN A 200 52.21 24.82 -16.19
C GLN A 200 53.49 24.60 -15.37
N ILE A 201 53.38 23.99 -14.18
CA ILE A 201 54.54 23.68 -13.32
C ILE A 201 55.53 22.75 -14.05
N ALA A 202 55.03 21.77 -14.82
CA ALA A 202 55.88 20.89 -15.62
C ALA A 202 56.72 21.68 -16.64
N SER A 203 56.07 22.62 -17.35
CA SER A 203 56.75 23.50 -18.32
C SER A 203 57.78 24.43 -17.66
N ASP A 204 57.46 24.96 -16.48
CA ASP A 204 58.38 25.79 -15.70
C ASP A 204 59.61 24.98 -15.23
N LEU A 205 59.41 23.73 -14.80
CA LEU A 205 60.50 22.82 -14.41
C LEU A 205 61.40 22.43 -15.59
N GLU A 206 60.83 22.25 -16.78
CA GLU A 206 61.60 21.99 -18.00
C GLU A 206 62.48 23.19 -18.35
N SER A 207 61.93 24.41 -18.26
CA SER A 207 62.66 25.67 -18.45
C SER A 207 63.81 25.81 -17.45
N VAL A 208 63.57 25.55 -16.15
CA VAL A 208 64.61 25.55 -15.11
C VAL A 208 65.72 24.53 -15.40
N THR A 209 65.35 23.34 -15.86
CA THR A 209 66.30 22.29 -16.25
C THR A 209 67.20 22.76 -17.40
N GLN A 210 66.61 23.43 -18.40
CA GLN A 210 67.35 23.98 -19.53
C GLN A 210 68.32 25.08 -19.08
N THR A 211 67.87 26.09 -18.34
CA THR A 211 68.73 27.17 -17.84
C THR A 211 69.86 26.65 -16.96
N THR A 212 69.59 25.63 -16.14
CA THR A 212 70.63 24.99 -15.31
C THR A 212 71.69 24.30 -16.17
N ARG A 213 71.29 23.61 -17.25
CA ARG A 213 72.24 22.99 -18.20
C ARG A 213 73.09 24.04 -18.90
N GLU A 214 72.48 25.11 -19.40
CA GLU A 214 73.18 26.22 -20.07
C GLU A 214 74.19 26.89 -19.13
N THR A 215 73.81 27.13 -17.88
CA THR A 215 74.71 27.69 -16.86
C THR A 215 75.89 26.76 -16.57
N THR A 216 75.63 25.46 -16.44
CA THR A 216 76.68 24.46 -16.18
C THR A 216 77.65 24.37 -17.36
N GLN A 217 77.14 24.39 -18.59
CA GLN A 217 77.95 24.42 -19.80
C GLN A 217 78.81 25.69 -19.89
N GLY A 218 78.23 26.87 -19.64
CA GLY A 218 78.96 28.13 -19.64
C GLY A 218 80.08 28.19 -18.58
N VAL A 219 79.87 27.58 -17.41
CA VAL A 219 80.90 27.45 -16.36
C VAL A 219 82.01 26.48 -16.76
N THR A 220 81.70 25.38 -17.46
CA THR A 220 82.75 24.46 -17.96
C THR A 220 83.53 24.99 -19.17
N GLN A 221 83.02 26.03 -19.84
CA GLN A 221 83.62 26.61 -21.04
C GLN A 221 84.40 27.92 -20.74
N SER A 222 84.30 28.42 -19.50
CA SER A 222 85.07 29.55 -18.95
C SER A 222 86.24 29.06 -18.11
#